data_AF-A0A1Q7IYD6-F1
#
_entry.id   AF-A0A1Q7IYD6-F1
#
_cell.length_a   1.000
_cell.length_b   1.000
_cell.length_c   1.000
_cell.angle_alpha   90.00
_cell.angle_beta   90.00
_cell.angle_gamma   90.00
#
_symmetry.space_group_name_H-M   'P 1'
#
loop_
_entity.id
_entity.type
_entity.pdbx_description
1 polymer ?
#
loop_
_entity_poly.entity_id
_entity_poly.type
_entity_poly.pdbx_seq_one_letter_code
_entity_poly.pdbx_strand_id
1 'polypeptide(L)'
;MLFSFWLLREPLSGRKLVGLLAGMAGMAVLLGEEIVNVQRAPVGAFFIIGAAISWGFATVLLRRWTLPVPQNTLTGWMMLLGWIPLALAAPLFDPHPFAALASMSGTAWFAVLFNIFLAGTVAHWAWFRMARTLPVAVSSLSSLPVPVVGVLSGMLFLGERPGASEFIALALVLASLAAVMLPERR
;
A
#
# COMPACT_ATOMS: atom_id res chain seq x y z
N MET A 1 2.83 9.74 -9.17
CA MET A 1 2.74 10.28 -10.55
C MET A 1 3.58 11.54 -10.75
N LEU A 2 3.48 12.55 -9.87
CA LEU A 2 4.29 13.78 -9.95
C LEU A 2 5.81 13.54 -10.02
N PHE A 3 6.36 12.65 -9.19
CA PHE A 3 7.78 12.29 -9.26
C PHE A 3 8.17 11.52 -10.53
N SER A 4 7.25 10.76 -11.13
CA SER A 4 7.49 10.03 -12.38
C SER A 4 7.56 10.96 -13.58
N PHE A 5 6.73 12.01 -13.58
CA PHE A 5 6.79 13.06 -14.59
C PHE A 5 8.13 13.81 -14.53
N TRP A 6 8.57 14.19 -13.33
CA TRP A 6 9.80 14.97 -13.16
C TRP A 6 11.08 14.15 -13.36
N LEU A 7 11.10 12.88 -12.93
CA LEU A 7 12.31 12.05 -12.92
C LEU A 7 12.43 11.06 -14.08
N LEU A 8 11.31 10.58 -14.66
CA LEU A 8 11.29 9.57 -15.74
C LEU A 8 10.85 10.13 -17.10
N ARG A 9 10.44 11.41 -17.20
CA ARG A 9 9.95 12.05 -18.44
C ARG A 9 8.90 11.23 -19.20
N GLU A 10 8.13 10.40 -18.52
CA GLU A 10 7.02 9.68 -19.15
C GLU A 10 5.87 10.65 -19.48
N PRO A 11 5.32 10.64 -20.71
CA PRO A 11 4.19 11.48 -21.04
C PRO A 11 2.97 11.08 -20.20
N LEU A 12 2.42 12.07 -19.48
CA LEU A 12 1.18 11.93 -18.73
C LEU A 12 0.02 11.82 -19.72
N SER A 13 -0.41 10.59 -20.02
CA SER A 13 -1.68 10.34 -20.72
C SER A 13 -2.84 10.93 -19.92
N GLY A 14 -3.77 11.62 -20.57
CA GLY A 14 -4.94 12.23 -19.92
C GLY A 14 -5.76 11.25 -19.07
N ARG A 15 -5.77 9.95 -19.42
CA ARG A 15 -6.38 8.89 -18.61
C ARG A 15 -5.72 8.70 -17.25
N LYS A 16 -4.38 8.83 -17.16
CA LYS A 16 -3.66 8.75 -15.88
C LYS A 16 -4.05 9.91 -14.95
N LEU A 17 -4.31 11.09 -15.52
CA LEU A 17 -4.76 12.26 -14.76
C LEU A 17 -6.20 12.09 -14.27
N VAL A 18 -7.11 11.60 -15.13
CA VAL A 18 -8.50 11.31 -14.73
C VAL A 18 -8.55 10.24 -13.65
N GLY A 19 -7.78 9.15 -13.77
CA GLY A 19 -7.68 8.12 -12.74
C GLY A 19 -7.12 8.65 -11.41
N LEU A 20 -6.12 9.53 -11.46
CA LEU A 20 -5.58 10.19 -10.27
C LEU A 20 -6.62 11.08 -9.59
N LEU A 21 -7.33 11.91 -10.35
CA LEU A 21 -8.38 12.78 -9.82
C LEU A 21 -9.55 11.99 -9.25
N ALA A 22 -9.98 10.91 -9.92
CA ALA A 22 -11.02 10.02 -9.43
C ALA A 22 -10.59 9.30 -8.12
N GLY A 23 -9.33 8.85 -8.04
CA GLY A 23 -8.77 8.26 -6.82
C GLY A 23 -8.68 9.27 -5.68
N MET A 24 -8.25 10.50 -5.96
CA MET A 24 -8.22 11.59 -4.97
C MET A 24 -9.63 11.96 -4.49
N ALA A 25 -10.61 11.97 -5.38
CA ALA A 25 -12.01 12.21 -5.01
C ALA A 25 -12.56 11.08 -4.13
N GLY A 26 -12.30 9.81 -4.46
CA GLY A 26 -12.69 8.67 -3.63
C GLY A 26 -12.06 8.71 -2.23
N MET A 27 -10.77 9.05 -2.15
CA MET A 27 -10.08 9.26 -0.87
C MET A 27 -10.66 10.44 -0.08
N ALA A 28 -11.02 11.54 -0.74
CA ALA A 28 -11.64 12.69 -0.08
C ALA A 28 -13.03 12.37 0.49
N VAL A 29 -13.80 11.50 -0.18
CA VAL A 29 -15.09 11.01 0.33
C VAL A 29 -14.91 10.13 1.56
N LEU A 30 -13.95 9.19 1.54
CA LEU A 30 -13.62 8.35 2.70
C LEU A 30 -13.15 9.20 3.89
N LEU A 31 -12.19 10.11 3.64
CA LEU A 31 -11.68 11.02 4.67
C LEU A 31 -12.77 11.96 5.19
N GLY A 32 -13.77 12.30 4.37
CA GLY A 32 -14.90 13.14 4.74
C GLY A 32 -15.64 12.65 5.98
N GLU A 33 -15.80 11.33 6.11
CA GLU A 33 -16.44 10.70 7.27
C GLU A 33 -15.50 10.61 8.48
N GLU A 34 -14.19 10.58 8.24
CA GLU A 34 -13.14 10.52 9.26
C GLU A 34 -12.59 11.90 9.67
N ILE A 35 -13.02 13.01 9.05
CA ILE A 35 -12.55 14.39 9.35
C ILE A 35 -12.60 14.71 10.85
N VAL A 36 -13.61 14.19 11.55
CA VAL A 36 -13.78 14.36 13.00
C VAL A 36 -12.64 13.67 13.79
N ASN A 37 -12.13 12.54 13.31
CA ASN A 37 -10.97 11.85 13.88
C ASN A 37 -9.64 12.50 13.47
N VAL A 38 -9.54 13.01 12.23
CA VAL A 38 -8.35 13.73 11.74
C VAL A 38 -8.07 14.99 12.57
N GLN A 39 -9.12 15.71 13.00
CA GLN A 39 -8.97 16.87 13.90
C GLN A 39 -8.38 16.52 15.27
N ARG A 40 -8.55 15.28 15.74
CA ARG A 40 -8.03 14.81 17.03
C ARG A 40 -6.55 14.41 16.97
N ALA A 41 -6.01 14.10 15.80
CA ALA A 41 -4.62 13.65 15.62
C ALA A 41 -3.96 14.19 14.33
N PRO A 42 -3.76 15.52 14.21
CA PRO A 42 -3.27 16.17 12.99
C PRO A 42 -1.86 15.69 12.58
N VAL A 43 -1.04 15.28 13.55
CA VAL A 43 0.31 14.74 13.31
C VAL A 43 0.26 13.43 12.53
N GLY A 44 -0.75 12.57 12.78
CA GLY A 44 -0.92 11.30 12.05
C GLY A 44 -1.20 11.52 10.57
N ALA A 45 -1.99 12.54 10.23
CA ALA A 45 -2.27 12.89 8.83
C ALA A 45 -1.00 13.30 8.07
N PHE A 46 -0.10 14.07 8.71
CA PHE A 46 1.19 14.41 8.10
C PHE A 46 2.08 13.18 7.88
N PHE A 47 2.09 12.23 8.82
CA PHE A 47 2.81 10.96 8.64
C PHE A 47 2.26 10.14 7.47
N ILE A 48 0.94 10.07 7.30
CA ILE A 48 0.30 9.38 6.16
C ILE A 48 0.70 10.02 4.83
N ILE A 49 0.65 11.35 4.73
CA ILE A 49 1.07 12.08 3.53
C ILE A 49 2.57 11.85 3.26
N GLY A 50 3.41 11.92 4.29
CA GLY A 50 4.84 11.63 4.20
C GLY A 50 5.11 10.20 3.72
N ALA A 51 4.34 9.22 4.22
CA ALA A 51 4.42 7.83 3.78
C ALA A 51 4.02 7.67 2.31
N ALA A 52 2.93 8.31 1.87
CA ALA A 52 2.49 8.29 0.48
C ALA A 52 3.52 8.90 -0.49
N ILE A 53 4.12 10.03 -0.10
CA ILE A 53 5.20 10.70 -0.86
C ILE A 53 6.43 9.79 -0.95
N SER A 54 6.86 9.23 0.19
CA SER A 54 8.02 8.34 0.28
C SER A 54 7.81 7.08 -0.57
N TRP A 55 6.61 6.50 -0.54
CA TRP A 55 6.24 5.35 -1.36
C TRP A 55 6.28 5.67 -2.86
N GLY A 56 5.71 6.81 -3.25
CA GLY A 56 5.76 7.29 -4.62
C GLY A 56 7.19 7.52 -5.11
N PHE A 57 8.05 8.14 -4.28
CA PHE A 57 9.46 8.35 -4.57
C PHE A 57 10.22 7.03 -4.69
N ALA A 58 10.06 6.11 -3.73
CA ALA A 58 10.68 4.79 -3.74
C ALA A 58 10.32 4.00 -5.01
N THR A 59 9.05 4.01 -5.42
CA THR A 59 8.58 3.33 -6.64
C THR A 59 9.24 3.89 -7.90
N VAL A 60 9.42 5.22 -7.97
CA VAL A 60 10.10 5.89 -9.08
C VAL A 60 11.59 5.58 -9.09
N LEU A 61 12.24 5.61 -7.92
CA LEU A 61 13.66 5.30 -7.79
C LEU A 61 13.96 3.86 -8.18
N LEU A 62 13.11 2.91 -7.77
CA LEU A 62 13.24 1.48 -8.12
C LEU A 62 13.12 1.25 -9.63
N ARG A 63 12.32 2.06 -10.34
CA ARG A 63 12.21 2.01 -11.81
C ARG A 63 13.39 2.65 -12.51
N ARG A 64 13.94 3.73 -11.95
CA ARG A 64 15.08 4.46 -12.52
C ARG A 64 16.41 3.72 -12.33
N TRP A 65 16.58 3.06 -11.19
CA TRP A 65 17.79 2.30 -10.86
C TRP A 65 17.52 0.82 -10.98
N THR A 66 17.70 0.31 -12.20
CA THR A 66 17.73 -1.13 -12.47
C THR A 66 19.08 -1.69 -12.03
N LEU A 67 19.19 -2.01 -10.73
CA LEU A 67 20.36 -2.70 -10.21
C LEU A 67 20.44 -4.11 -10.82
N PRO A 68 21.64 -4.60 -11.19
CA PRO A 68 21.83 -5.94 -11.77
C PRO A 68 21.79 -7.02 -10.67
N VAL A 69 20.76 -6.98 -9.82
CA VAL A 69 20.54 -7.96 -8.74
C VAL A 69 19.13 -8.56 -8.87
N PRO A 70 18.94 -9.84 -8.51
CA PRO A 70 17.61 -10.44 -8.47
C PRO A 70 16.66 -9.64 -7.58
N GLN A 71 15.41 -9.49 -8.00
CA GLN A 71 14.40 -8.69 -7.28
C GLN A 71 14.16 -9.18 -5.84
N ASN A 72 14.29 -10.49 -5.59
CA ASN A 72 14.24 -11.06 -4.24
C ASN A 72 15.37 -10.56 -3.35
N THR A 73 16.59 -10.49 -3.89
CA THR A 73 17.77 -9.99 -3.16
C THR A 73 17.60 -8.52 -2.81
N LEU A 74 17.10 -7.72 -3.75
CA LEU A 74 16.81 -6.31 -3.52
C LEU A 74 15.75 -6.12 -2.42
N THR A 75 14.65 -6.88 -2.47
CA THR A 75 13.57 -6.80 -1.48
C THR A 75 14.05 -7.24 -0.10
N GLY A 76 14.89 -8.28 -0.04
CA GLY A 76 15.53 -8.73 1.20
C GLY A 76 16.36 -7.64 1.85
N TRP A 77 17.21 -6.94 1.07
CA TRP A 77 17.97 -5.79 1.55
C TRP A 77 17.09 -4.61 1.95
N MET A 78 16.01 -4.34 1.23
CA MET A 78 15.06 -3.28 1.60
C MET A 78 14.38 -3.56 2.94
N MET A 79 14.03 -4.82 3.24
CA MET A 79 13.48 -5.19 4.55
C MET A 79 14.55 -5.16 5.66
N LEU A 80 15.76 -5.66 5.37
CA LEU A 80 16.90 -5.66 6.29
C LEU A 80 17.43 -4.27 6.62
N LEU A 81 17.31 -3.31 5.72
CA LEU A 81 17.71 -1.92 5.98
C LEU A 81 16.52 -1.08 6.45
N GLY A 82 15.31 -1.44 6.02
CA GLY A 82 14.07 -0.75 6.37
C GLY A 82 13.71 -0.83 7.84
N TRP A 83 14.10 -1.90 8.55
CA TRP A 83 13.84 -1.99 10.01
C TRP A 83 14.70 -1.01 10.82
N ILE A 84 15.86 -0.58 10.32
CA ILE A 84 16.78 0.31 11.05
C ILE A 84 16.12 1.64 11.42
N PRO A 85 15.57 2.44 10.47
CA PRO A 85 14.91 3.69 10.82
C PRO A 85 13.68 3.47 11.71
N LEU A 86 12.97 2.36 11.57
CA LEU A 86 11.85 1.98 12.43
C LEU A 86 12.31 1.73 13.87
N ALA A 87 13.40 0.97 14.06
CA ALA A 87 13.95 0.69 15.39
C ALA A 87 14.54 1.94 16.06
N LEU A 88 15.15 2.84 15.28
CA LEU A 88 15.64 4.12 15.79
C LEU A 88 14.49 5.08 16.15
N ALA A 89 13.36 5.00 15.44
CA ALA A 89 12.20 5.84 15.70
C ALA A 89 11.30 5.29 16.82
N ALA A 90 11.31 3.98 17.08
CA ALA A 90 10.45 3.34 18.08
C ALA A 90 10.48 4.01 19.48
N PRO A 91 11.64 4.40 20.05
CA PRO A 91 11.71 5.06 21.36
C PRO A 91 11.07 6.46 21.40
N LEU A 92 10.85 7.10 20.24
CA LEU A 92 10.21 8.41 20.15
C LEU A 92 8.69 8.33 20.31
N PHE A 93 8.10 7.16 20.03
CA PHE A 93 6.66 6.94 20.06
C PHE A 93 6.22 6.09 21.26
N ASP A 94 7.10 5.22 21.76
CA ASP A 94 6.86 4.43 22.95
C ASP A 94 8.01 4.64 23.95
N PRO A 95 7.75 5.14 25.17
CA PRO A 95 8.79 5.36 26.18
C PRO A 95 9.47 4.06 26.67
N HIS A 96 8.84 2.89 26.52
CA HIS A 96 9.38 1.61 27.01
C HIS A 96 9.17 0.46 26.00
N PRO A 97 9.78 0.52 24.81
CA PRO A 97 9.50 -0.43 23.72
C PRO A 97 9.83 -1.88 24.09
N PHE A 98 10.86 -2.10 24.90
CA PHE A 98 11.24 -3.44 25.37
C PHE A 98 10.29 -4.00 26.44
N ALA A 99 9.66 -3.15 27.25
CA ALA A 99 8.66 -3.57 28.22
C ALA A 99 7.33 -3.92 27.55
N ALA A 100 6.97 -3.20 26.48
CA ALA A 100 5.82 -3.53 25.63
C ALA A 100 6.00 -4.91 24.97
N LEU A 101 7.19 -5.22 24.46
CA LEU A 101 7.54 -6.54 23.92
C LEU A 101 7.45 -7.66 24.97
N ALA A 102 7.87 -7.38 26.20
CA ALA A 102 7.83 -8.35 27.30
C ALA A 102 6.41 -8.62 27.83
N SER A 103 5.49 -7.66 27.66
CA SER A 103 4.09 -7.75 28.11
C SER A 103 3.11 -8.17 27.01
N MET A 104 3.59 -8.42 25.78
CA MET A 104 2.77 -8.89 24.68
C MET A 104 2.14 -10.27 24.97
N SER A 105 0.83 -10.36 24.76
CA SER A 105 0.10 -11.62 24.87
C SER A 105 0.53 -12.62 23.79
N GLY A 106 0.33 -13.92 24.05
CA GLY A 106 0.60 -14.98 23.07
C GLY A 106 -0.17 -14.81 21.75
N THR A 107 -1.36 -14.19 21.80
CA THR A 107 -2.15 -13.86 20.61
C THR A 107 -1.53 -12.74 19.78
N ALA A 108 -0.94 -11.73 20.42
CA ALA A 108 -0.22 -10.65 19.72
C ALA A 108 1.04 -11.19 19.02
N TRP A 109 1.79 -12.06 19.70
CA TRP A 109 2.93 -12.76 19.09
C TRP A 109 2.52 -13.65 17.92
N PHE A 110 1.41 -14.37 18.04
CA PHE A 110 0.87 -15.16 16.93
C PHE A 110 0.50 -14.28 15.73
N ALA A 111 -0.15 -13.14 15.95
CA ALA A 111 -0.50 -12.19 14.87
C ALA A 111 0.75 -11.64 14.16
N VAL A 112 1.80 -11.30 14.91
CA VAL A 112 3.08 -10.85 14.35
C VAL A 112 3.73 -11.95 13.51
N LEU A 113 3.84 -13.16 14.05
CA LEU A 113 4.43 -14.30 13.32
C LEU A 113 3.62 -14.65 12.07
N PHE A 114 2.30 -14.67 12.17
CA PHE A 114 1.41 -14.87 11.04
C PHE A 114 1.66 -13.83 9.94
N ASN A 115 1.83 -12.56 10.29
CA ASN A 115 2.13 -11.52 9.32
C ASN A 115 3.50 -11.71 8.67
N ILE A 116 4.54 -12.00 9.45
CA ILE A 116 5.91 -12.21 8.95
C ILE A 116 5.98 -13.41 8.00
N PHE A 117 5.42 -14.55 8.39
CA PHE A 117 5.52 -15.77 7.60
C PHE A 117 4.52 -15.79 6.44
N LEU A 118 3.23 -15.53 6.70
CA LEU A 118 2.19 -15.67 5.69
C LEU A 118 2.18 -14.50 4.72
N ALA A 119 2.10 -13.26 5.22
CA ALA A 119 2.06 -12.07 4.36
C ALA A 119 3.46 -11.69 3.86
N GLY A 120 4.46 -11.71 4.75
CA GLY A 120 5.83 -11.34 4.43
C GLY A 120 6.52 -12.34 3.51
N THR A 121 6.49 -13.64 3.84
CA THR A 121 7.28 -14.63 3.09
C THR A 121 6.46 -15.33 2.00
N VAL A 122 5.34 -15.95 2.36
CA VAL A 122 4.56 -16.78 1.42
C VAL A 122 3.89 -15.94 0.35
N ALA A 123 3.19 -14.86 0.71
CA ALA A 123 2.49 -14.02 -0.25
C ALA A 123 3.46 -13.29 -1.19
N HIS A 124 4.58 -12.76 -0.67
CA HIS A 124 5.60 -12.16 -1.53
C HIS A 124 6.21 -13.19 -2.48
N TRP A 125 6.58 -14.38 -2.00
CA TRP A 125 7.11 -15.43 -2.85
C TRP A 125 6.12 -15.84 -3.95
N ALA A 126 4.84 -16.00 -3.62
CA ALA A 126 3.79 -16.30 -4.58
C ALA A 126 3.64 -15.17 -5.63
N TRP A 127 3.68 -13.91 -5.19
CA TRP A 127 3.66 -12.75 -6.07
C TRP A 127 4.85 -12.73 -7.02
N PHE A 128 6.07 -12.90 -6.51
CA PHE A 128 7.28 -12.94 -7.35
C PHE A 128 7.25 -14.08 -8.35
N ARG A 129 6.73 -15.25 -7.95
CA ARG A 129 6.56 -16.39 -8.84
C ARG A 129 5.56 -16.07 -9.96
N MET A 130 4.39 -15.53 -9.61
CA MET A 130 3.38 -15.09 -10.59
C MET A 130 3.94 -14.02 -11.54
N ALA A 131 4.62 -13.01 -11.02
CA ALA A 131 5.20 -11.93 -11.81
C ALA A 131 6.25 -12.40 -12.82
N ARG A 132 6.90 -13.55 -12.56
CA ARG A 132 7.88 -14.16 -13.46
C ARG A 132 7.28 -15.12 -14.48
N THR A 133 6.15 -15.76 -14.16
CA THR A 133 5.54 -16.80 -15.01
C THR A 133 4.38 -16.30 -15.86
N LEU A 134 3.72 -15.20 -15.45
CA LEU A 134 2.54 -14.67 -16.11
C LEU A 134 2.86 -13.39 -16.91
N PRO A 135 2.17 -13.16 -18.05
CA PRO A 135 2.25 -11.89 -18.76
C PRO A 135 1.90 -10.71 -17.84
N VAL A 136 2.55 -9.55 -18.05
CA VAL A 136 2.36 -8.33 -17.25
C VAL A 136 0.89 -7.92 -17.13
N ALA A 137 0.08 -8.20 -18.16
CA ALA A 137 -1.37 -7.96 -18.14
C ALA A 137 -2.10 -8.76 -17.04
N VAL A 138 -1.73 -10.02 -16.80
CA VAL A 138 -2.38 -10.87 -15.79
C VAL A 138 -1.93 -10.50 -14.38
N SER A 139 -0.65 -10.15 -14.20
CA SER A 139 -0.13 -9.63 -12.92
C SER A 139 -0.75 -8.26 -12.55
N SER A 140 -1.12 -7.49 -13.57
CA SER A 140 -1.87 -6.25 -13.37
C SER A 140 -3.30 -6.60 -12.90
N LEU A 141 -4.01 -7.50 -13.60
CA LEU A 141 -5.36 -7.93 -13.20
C LEU A 141 -5.45 -8.55 -11.80
N SER A 142 -4.40 -9.20 -11.30
CA SER A 142 -4.39 -9.78 -9.95
C SER A 142 -4.36 -8.76 -8.82
N SER A 143 -4.10 -7.47 -9.10
CA SER A 143 -4.16 -6.40 -8.12
C SER A 143 -5.57 -5.81 -7.91
N LEU A 144 -6.47 -5.95 -8.90
CA LEU A 144 -7.86 -5.46 -8.83
C LEU A 144 -8.69 -6.08 -7.68
N PRO A 145 -8.55 -7.38 -7.36
CA PRO A 145 -9.29 -8.00 -6.26
C PRO A 145 -8.82 -7.55 -4.87
N VAL A 146 -7.61 -7.00 -4.71
CA VAL A 146 -7.01 -6.68 -3.41
C VAL A 146 -7.93 -5.82 -2.52
N PRO A 147 -8.46 -4.67 -2.97
CA PRO A 147 -9.34 -3.85 -2.15
C PRO A 147 -10.67 -4.57 -1.83
N VAL A 148 -11.21 -5.39 -2.74
CA VAL A 148 -12.44 -6.16 -2.51
C VAL A 148 -12.24 -7.22 -1.44
N VAL A 149 -11.14 -7.98 -1.54
CA VAL A 149 -10.77 -8.98 -0.53
C VAL A 149 -10.52 -8.29 0.82
N GLY A 150 -9.90 -7.11 0.82
CA GLY A 150 -9.71 -6.31 2.03
C GLY A 150 -11.02 -5.99 2.74
N VAL A 151 -11.99 -5.39 2.04
CA VAL A 151 -13.31 -5.05 2.60
C VAL A 151 -14.07 -6.29 3.06
N LEU A 152 -14.13 -7.34 2.24
CA LEU A 152 -14.81 -8.59 2.59
C LEU A 152 -14.17 -9.28 3.81
N SER A 153 -12.84 -9.22 3.93
CA SER A 153 -12.13 -9.76 5.08
C SER A 153 -12.41 -8.92 6.33
N GLY A 154 -12.49 -7.58 6.21
CA GLY A 154 -12.93 -6.69 7.29
C GLY A 154 -14.35 -7.04 7.78
N MET A 155 -15.27 -7.24 6.85
CA MET A 155 -16.63 -7.67 7.18
C MET A 155 -16.68 -9.02 7.89
N LEU A 156 -15.92 -10.01 7.39
CA LEU A 156 -16.00 -11.39 7.87
C LEU A 156 -15.24 -11.62 9.18
N PHE A 157 -14.03 -11.05 9.31
CA PHE A 157 -13.14 -11.31 10.44
C PHE A 157 -13.20 -10.23 11.52
N LEU A 158 -13.37 -8.96 11.14
CA LEU A 158 -13.45 -7.83 12.08
C LEU A 158 -14.91 -7.46 12.43
N GLY A 159 -15.89 -8.02 11.71
CA GLY A 159 -17.30 -7.72 11.93
C GLY A 159 -17.69 -6.30 11.52
N GLU A 160 -16.85 -5.65 10.71
CA GLU A 160 -17.11 -4.31 10.19
C GLU A 160 -18.39 -4.32 9.35
N ARG A 161 -19.19 -3.26 9.47
CA ARG A 161 -20.40 -3.07 8.67
C ARG A 161 -20.18 -1.88 7.76
N PRO A 162 -19.64 -2.10 6.55
CA PRO A 162 -19.32 -1.01 5.66
C PRO A 162 -20.57 -0.19 5.35
N GLY A 163 -20.46 1.11 5.51
CA GLY A 163 -21.47 2.06 5.11
C GLY A 163 -21.63 2.13 3.58
N ALA A 164 -22.68 2.81 3.13
CA ALA A 164 -22.87 3.07 1.70
C ALA A 164 -21.69 3.84 1.08
N SER A 165 -21.04 4.71 1.86
CA SER A 165 -19.83 5.47 1.52
C SER A 165 -18.64 4.58 1.17
N GLU A 166 -18.36 3.55 1.97
CA GLU A 166 -17.25 2.61 1.73
C GLU A 166 -17.46 1.78 0.47
N PHE A 167 -18.71 1.38 0.18
CA PHE A 167 -19.03 0.73 -1.09
C PHE A 167 -18.86 1.67 -2.29
N ILE A 168 -19.26 2.93 -2.18
CA ILE A 168 -19.05 3.94 -3.23
C ILE A 168 -17.56 4.18 -3.44
N ALA A 169 -16.78 4.28 -2.36
CA ALA A 169 -15.33 4.46 -2.45
C ALA A 169 -14.65 3.24 -3.08
N LEU A 170 -15.04 2.03 -2.71
CA LEU A 170 -14.55 0.80 -3.33
C LEU A 170 -14.87 0.78 -4.83
N ALA A 171 -16.09 1.15 -5.23
CA ALA A 171 -16.49 1.23 -6.63
C ALA A 171 -15.67 2.27 -7.42
N LEU A 172 -15.43 3.45 -6.83
CA LEU A 172 -14.60 4.50 -7.44
C LEU A 172 -13.14 4.06 -7.61
N VAL A 173 -12.57 3.37 -6.61
CA VAL A 173 -11.20 2.84 -6.68
C VAL A 173 -11.10 1.78 -7.78
N LEU A 174 -12.05 0.84 -7.83
CA LEU A 174 -12.10 -0.19 -8.89
C LEU A 174 -12.26 0.43 -10.29
N ALA A 175 -13.13 1.43 -10.42
CA ALA A 175 -13.33 2.14 -11.69
C ALA A 175 -12.06 2.89 -12.14
N SER A 176 -11.36 3.54 -11.21
CA SER A 176 -10.08 4.22 -11.50
C SER A 176 -9.01 3.22 -11.95
N LEU A 177 -8.87 2.09 -11.24
CA LEU A 177 -7.93 1.04 -11.62
C LEU A 177 -8.27 0.47 -13.01
N ALA A 178 -9.55 0.14 -13.26
CA ALA A 178 -9.98 -0.35 -14.57
C ALA A 178 -9.69 0.64 -15.70
N ALA A 179 -9.94 1.94 -15.49
CA ALA A 179 -9.68 2.99 -16.48
C ALA A 179 -8.19 3.16 -16.81
N VAL A 180 -7.31 2.93 -15.83
CA VAL A 180 -5.85 3.00 -16.00
C VAL A 180 -5.30 1.73 -16.66
N MET A 181 -5.91 0.57 -16.43
CA MET A 181 -5.39 -0.74 -16.83
C MET A 181 -5.93 -1.23 -18.18
N LEU A 182 -7.09 -0.75 -18.62
CA LEU A 182 -7.64 -1.10 -19.94
C LEU A 182 -6.75 -0.50 -21.05
N PRO A 183 -6.14 -1.33 -21.92
CA PRO A 183 -5.29 -0.85 -22.99
C PRO A 183 -6.08 0.05 -23.95
N GLU A 184 -5.43 1.09 -24.49
CA GLU A 184 -5.99 1.87 -25.60
C GLU A 184 -6.27 0.90 -26.76
N ARG A 185 -7.56 0.71 -27.06
CA ARG A 185 -8.00 0.11 -28.32
C ARG A 185 -7.58 1.12 -29.40
N ARG A 186 -6.41 0.88 -30.01
CA ARG A 186 -6.03 1.48 -31.29
C ARG A 186 -6.76 0.78 -32.41
#